data_AF-A0A316LED0-F1
#
_entry.id   AF-A0A316LED0-F1
#
_cell.length_a   1.000
_cell.length_b   1.000
_cell.length_c   1.000
_cell.angle_alpha   90.00
_cell.angle_beta   90.00
_cell.angle_gamma   90.00
#
_symmetry.space_group_name_H-M   'P 1'
#
loop_
_entity.id
_entity.type
_entity.pdbx_description
1 polymer ?
#
loop_
_entity_poly.entity_id
_entity_poly.type
_entity_poly.pdbx_seq_one_letter_code
_entity_poly.pdbx_strand_id
1 'polypeptide(L)'
;MSQSLYRYKKRMLILCIMLAVVLMITGVSYAVFTSYSSQTDANTLAASCMDLEFNGQNEINLLNTYPISEGEALEQTPYTFTIKNKCDNYIEYYVIASVISTTNKVDSKYVKVSLLGDNDLNGTVINTLESISTPQSLSKYNITENYILKRGDGISKDESRTFNFRMWLDSSNKDIWTKEDIEGKDYQVKISVVGTVKTRPKDDLYVAALIDGVESSTFPTTNKYTASVECTRNGKKIDAKESIEWSGTEWELTTKIKSGNVRCNATFESLAPAPNGWYEAGNGTLLASLRDNNTLKTPITTPGAAVSTADEALLASAVDDYGTSYYFRGAVTNNYVKFANKCWRIVRVSGDGSVKLILHNDNTTKVANPCDAANNSASAAFARYSGEKYTSKFNTNYDDNAYVGFKYGTVGASDYASAHANINNSTILTNLETWYTNNLKTYADTIADTVWCNDKTNVTDTSYDPWGWTPNGYGYGKNVTYYGATQRLISTNGRTGGTGPSLKCNSGLSKINSKVGLITADELAYAGYAAALKNTTTYLQENATDTDWLSLSPSVFFSVYAFVWSVNGGSGDFGNYSVNSDGGVRPAISLIISTTISGGTGTSEDPYVVN
;
A
#
# COMPACT_ATOMS: atom_id res chain seq x y z
N MET A 1 51.71 -78.89 21.56
CA MET A 1 51.80 -77.51 21.03
C MET A 1 51.24 -77.40 19.61
N SER A 2 50.01 -77.91 19.34
CA SER A 2 49.40 -77.80 17.98
C SER A 2 47.90 -77.45 17.98
N GLN A 3 47.22 -77.42 19.12
CA GLN A 3 45.81 -76.96 19.21
C GLN A 3 45.66 -75.45 19.46
N SER A 4 46.67 -74.75 20.01
CA SER A 4 46.62 -73.29 20.23
C SER A 4 46.81 -72.48 18.94
N LEU A 5 47.66 -72.97 18.03
CA LEU A 5 47.95 -72.32 16.74
C LEU A 5 46.76 -72.35 15.76
N TYR A 6 45.95 -73.41 15.78
CA TYR A 6 44.78 -73.52 14.91
C TYR A 6 43.64 -72.57 15.31
N ARG A 7 43.41 -72.41 16.63
CA ARG A 7 42.43 -71.43 17.16
C ARG A 7 42.87 -69.98 16.92
N TYR A 8 44.17 -69.70 16.93
CA TYR A 8 44.72 -68.38 16.65
C TYR A 8 44.55 -67.99 15.18
N LYS A 9 44.85 -68.90 14.23
CA LYS A 9 44.64 -68.66 12.79
C LYS A 9 43.17 -68.43 12.43
N LYS A 10 42.23 -69.14 13.06
CA LYS A 10 40.79 -68.98 12.80
C LYS A 10 40.24 -67.66 13.37
N ARG A 11 40.72 -67.23 14.55
CA ARG A 11 40.38 -65.91 15.13
C ARG A 11 41.02 -64.74 14.37
N MET A 12 42.26 -64.90 13.90
CA MET A 12 42.95 -63.92 13.07
C MET A 12 42.27 -63.76 11.70
N LEU A 13 41.81 -64.86 11.08
CA LEU A 13 41.06 -64.82 9.83
C LEU A 13 39.70 -64.12 10.00
N ILE A 14 38.98 -64.37 11.09
CA ILE A 14 37.70 -63.71 11.39
C ILE A 14 37.92 -62.21 11.68
N LEU A 15 38.99 -61.85 12.39
CA LEU A 15 39.36 -60.44 12.62
C LEU A 15 39.77 -59.74 11.33
N CYS A 16 40.50 -60.39 10.43
CA CYS A 16 40.85 -59.84 9.12
C CYS A 16 39.61 -59.68 8.23
N ILE A 17 38.65 -60.61 8.27
CA ILE A 17 37.39 -60.51 7.51
C ILE A 17 36.49 -59.42 8.11
N MET A 18 36.39 -59.29 9.43
CA MET A 18 35.64 -58.18 10.05
C MET A 18 36.31 -56.83 9.82
N LEU A 19 37.65 -56.75 9.82
CA LEU A 19 38.37 -55.52 9.47
C LEU A 19 38.18 -55.16 7.99
N ALA A 20 38.15 -56.15 7.09
CA ALA A 20 37.86 -55.94 5.68
C ALA A 20 36.39 -55.53 5.43
N VAL A 21 35.43 -56.07 6.19
CA VAL A 21 34.01 -55.66 6.11
C VAL A 21 33.79 -54.28 6.72
N VAL A 22 34.48 -53.92 7.80
CA VAL A 22 34.43 -52.56 8.37
C VAL A 22 35.11 -51.55 7.43
N LEU A 23 36.22 -51.90 6.78
CA LEU A 23 36.87 -51.08 5.75
C LEU A 23 36.03 -50.95 4.46
N MET A 24 35.16 -51.92 4.16
CA MET A 24 34.21 -51.84 3.04
C MET A 24 32.91 -51.06 3.38
N ILE A 25 32.60 -50.85 4.67
CA ILE A 25 31.38 -50.12 5.11
C ILE A 25 31.71 -48.66 5.49
N THR A 26 32.94 -48.32 5.84
CA THR A 26 33.39 -46.92 6.01
C THR A 26 34.10 -46.43 4.76
N GLY A 27 33.36 -46.20 3.68
CA GLY A 27 33.98 -45.82 2.41
C GLY A 27 33.05 -45.35 1.31
N VAL A 28 31.81 -44.98 1.61
CA VAL A 28 31.09 -43.99 0.80
C VAL A 28 30.99 -42.73 1.63
N SER A 29 32.15 -42.18 1.99
CA SER A 29 32.25 -40.73 2.00
C SER A 29 31.76 -40.31 0.61
N TYR A 30 30.63 -39.62 0.53
CA TYR A 30 30.44 -38.70 -0.59
C TYR A 30 31.61 -37.71 -0.49
N ALA A 31 32.72 -38.05 -1.14
CA ALA A 31 33.69 -37.06 -1.51
C ALA A 31 32.92 -36.12 -2.45
N VAL A 32 32.52 -34.98 -1.91
CA VAL A 32 32.18 -33.83 -2.74
C VAL A 32 33.46 -33.53 -3.51
N PHE A 33 33.58 -34.08 -4.71
CA PHE A 33 34.68 -33.76 -5.62
C PHE A 33 34.41 -32.35 -6.15
N THR A 34 34.78 -31.34 -5.37
CA THR A 34 34.87 -29.96 -5.87
C THR A 34 35.99 -29.94 -6.90
N SER A 35 35.61 -29.81 -8.16
CA SER A 35 36.53 -29.89 -9.28
C SER A 35 36.67 -28.49 -9.83
N TYR A 36 37.91 -27.99 -9.82
CA TYR A 36 38.18 -26.62 -10.13
C TYR A 36 38.97 -26.54 -11.44
N SER A 37 38.48 -25.75 -12.38
CA SER A 37 39.28 -25.36 -13.55
C SER A 37 39.96 -24.02 -13.27
N SER A 38 41.29 -23.99 -13.35
CA SER A 38 42.07 -22.75 -13.47
C SER A 38 43.06 -22.91 -14.63
N GLN A 39 43.16 -21.88 -15.47
CA GLN A 39 43.60 -21.92 -16.88
C GLN A 39 45.05 -22.36 -17.20
N THR A 40 45.84 -22.99 -16.32
CA THR A 40 47.24 -23.32 -16.70
C THR A 40 47.80 -24.68 -16.29
N ASP A 41 47.06 -25.59 -15.65
CA ASP A 41 47.58 -26.96 -15.44
C ASP A 41 46.56 -28.01 -15.84
N ALA A 42 46.89 -28.76 -16.90
CA ALA A 42 46.12 -29.90 -17.34
C ALA A 42 46.26 -31.07 -16.34
N ASN A 43 45.11 -31.69 -16.05
CA ASN A 43 44.87 -33.00 -15.46
C ASN A 43 45.10 -33.19 -13.94
N THR A 44 43.97 -33.32 -13.23
CA THR A 44 43.66 -34.55 -12.46
C THR A 44 42.15 -34.75 -12.31
N LEU A 45 41.64 -35.73 -13.06
CA LEU A 45 40.41 -36.54 -12.92
C LEU A 45 39.01 -35.90 -12.80
N ALA A 46 38.87 -34.58 -12.71
CA ALA A 46 37.55 -33.91 -12.87
C ALA A 46 37.59 -32.58 -13.67
N ALA A 47 38.76 -32.23 -14.20
CA ALA A 47 38.93 -31.28 -15.29
C ALA A 47 38.50 -31.83 -16.66
N SER A 48 37.99 -33.08 -16.74
CA SER A 48 37.56 -33.71 -18.00
C SER A 48 36.12 -33.37 -18.40
N CYS A 49 35.32 -32.80 -17.49
CA CYS A 49 33.88 -32.66 -17.68
C CYS A 49 33.38 -31.25 -17.97
N MET A 50 34.09 -30.21 -17.55
CA MET A 50 33.76 -28.83 -17.91
C MET A 50 34.86 -28.23 -18.74
N ASP A 51 34.51 -27.85 -19.95
CA ASP A 51 35.30 -26.96 -20.78
C ASP A 51 35.02 -25.52 -20.37
N LEU A 52 36.09 -24.73 -20.21
CA LEU A 52 35.99 -23.30 -20.14
C LEU A 52 36.74 -22.69 -21.32
N GLU A 53 36.03 -21.93 -22.13
CA GLU A 53 36.56 -21.18 -23.26
C GLU A 53 36.51 -19.69 -22.93
N PHE A 54 37.62 -18.99 -23.15
CA PHE A 54 37.76 -17.58 -22.82
C PHE A 54 38.09 -16.79 -24.06
N ASN A 55 37.36 -15.71 -24.31
CA ASN A 55 37.64 -14.78 -25.40
C ASN A 55 38.42 -13.58 -24.83
N GLY A 56 39.67 -13.77 -24.40
CA GLY A 56 40.48 -12.68 -23.83
C GLY A 56 41.75 -13.08 -23.08
N GLN A 57 42.34 -12.10 -22.38
CA GLN A 57 43.56 -12.25 -21.54
C GLN A 57 43.31 -13.12 -20.28
N ASN A 58 44.38 -13.60 -19.65
CA ASN A 58 44.33 -14.54 -18.50
C ASN A 58 43.84 -13.91 -17.18
N GLU A 59 43.96 -12.59 -17.04
CA GLU A 59 43.67 -11.80 -15.85
C GLU A 59 42.87 -10.57 -16.26
N ILE A 60 41.86 -10.23 -15.46
CA ILE A 60 41.05 -9.03 -15.70
C ILE A 60 41.58 -7.95 -14.77
N ASN A 61 42.01 -6.83 -15.36
CA ASN A 61 42.72 -5.78 -14.64
C ASN A 61 41.96 -4.47 -14.75
N LEU A 62 41.81 -3.79 -13.62
CA LEU A 62 41.53 -2.36 -13.56
C LEU A 62 42.87 -1.65 -13.32
N LEU A 63 43.42 -1.07 -14.38
CA LEU A 63 44.68 -0.32 -14.35
C LEU A 63 44.37 1.16 -14.49
N ASN A 64 44.70 1.99 -13.49
CA ASN A 64 44.59 3.46 -13.54
C ASN A 64 43.31 3.96 -14.24
N THR A 65 42.17 3.36 -13.92
CA THR A 65 40.90 3.66 -14.58
C THR A 65 40.17 4.75 -13.79
N TYR A 66 39.57 5.72 -14.47
CA TYR A 66 38.70 6.71 -13.81
C TYR A 66 37.39 6.04 -13.36
N PRO A 67 36.78 6.49 -12.24
CA PRO A 67 35.43 6.07 -11.89
C PRO A 67 34.45 6.40 -13.01
N ILE A 68 33.59 5.45 -13.37
CA ILE A 68 32.59 5.60 -14.44
C ILE A 68 31.19 5.28 -13.93
N SER A 69 30.17 5.73 -14.63
CA SER A 69 28.78 5.38 -14.32
C SER A 69 28.48 3.93 -14.73
N GLU A 70 27.42 3.34 -14.15
CA GLU A 70 27.00 1.99 -14.52
C GLU A 70 26.57 1.90 -15.99
N GLY A 71 25.92 2.93 -16.53
CA GLY A 71 25.56 2.99 -17.96
C GLY A 71 26.79 2.92 -18.87
N GLU A 72 27.81 3.73 -18.59
CA GLU A 72 29.09 3.70 -19.33
C GLU A 72 29.83 2.37 -19.17
N ALA A 73 29.81 1.78 -17.97
CA ALA A 73 30.46 0.51 -17.70
C ALA A 73 29.84 -0.63 -18.50
N LEU A 74 28.50 -0.67 -18.62
CA LEU A 74 27.79 -1.72 -19.37
C LEU A 74 28.01 -1.63 -20.88
N GLU A 75 28.36 -0.45 -21.42
CA GLU A 75 28.74 -0.26 -22.82
C GLU A 75 30.16 -0.76 -23.13
N GLN A 76 31.01 -0.97 -22.12
CA GLN A 76 32.36 -1.49 -22.34
C GLN A 76 32.34 -2.93 -22.85
N THR A 77 33.37 -3.29 -23.62
CA THR A 77 33.58 -4.66 -24.09
C THR A 77 33.75 -5.59 -22.88
N PRO A 78 32.88 -6.59 -22.70
CA PRO A 78 32.95 -7.49 -21.56
C PRO A 78 34.10 -8.48 -21.68
N TYR A 79 34.50 -9.04 -20.55
CA TYR A 79 35.25 -10.28 -20.52
C TYR A 79 34.28 -11.45 -20.70
N THR A 80 34.29 -12.03 -21.90
CA THR A 80 33.39 -13.13 -22.25
C THR A 80 34.04 -14.48 -22.02
N PHE A 81 33.34 -15.37 -21.32
CA PHE A 81 33.73 -16.77 -21.16
C PHE A 81 32.53 -17.71 -21.33
N THR A 82 32.79 -18.89 -21.87
CA THR A 82 31.80 -19.93 -22.08
C THR A 82 32.17 -21.15 -21.26
N ILE A 83 31.21 -21.69 -20.53
CA ILE A 83 31.34 -22.98 -19.86
C ILE A 83 30.54 -24.02 -20.64
N LYS A 84 31.12 -25.20 -20.84
CA LYS A 84 30.48 -26.31 -21.55
C LYS A 84 30.65 -27.60 -20.79
N ASN A 85 29.58 -28.37 -20.62
CA ASN A 85 29.66 -29.70 -20.04
C ASN A 85 29.98 -30.75 -21.12
N LYS A 86 31.11 -31.44 -21.00
CA LYS A 86 31.56 -32.54 -21.89
C LYS A 86 31.24 -33.94 -21.35
N CYS A 87 30.73 -34.04 -20.13
CA CYS A 87 30.42 -35.32 -19.50
C CYS A 87 28.94 -35.65 -19.59
N ASP A 88 28.63 -36.95 -19.49
CA ASP A 88 27.26 -37.45 -19.49
C ASP A 88 26.47 -37.04 -18.24
N ASN A 89 27.17 -36.66 -17.17
CA ASN A 89 26.56 -36.27 -15.89
C ASN A 89 26.07 -34.82 -15.91
N TYR A 90 25.08 -34.51 -15.08
CA TYR A 90 24.64 -33.15 -14.81
C TYR A 90 25.61 -32.45 -13.83
N ILE A 91 25.93 -31.19 -14.09
CA ILE A 91 26.94 -30.45 -13.32
C ILE A 91 26.33 -29.15 -12.81
N GLU A 92 26.21 -29.01 -11.49
CA GLU A 92 25.95 -27.72 -10.86
C GLU A 92 27.25 -26.91 -10.79
N TYR A 93 27.17 -25.60 -11.01
CA TYR A 93 28.36 -24.76 -11.08
C TYR A 93 28.22 -23.47 -10.27
N TYR A 94 29.36 -22.96 -9.79
CA TYR A 94 29.49 -21.63 -9.23
C TYR A 94 30.54 -20.84 -10.02
N VAL A 95 30.24 -19.58 -10.33
CA VAL A 95 31.22 -18.64 -10.89
C VAL A 95 31.79 -17.80 -9.75
N ILE A 96 33.10 -17.77 -9.63
CA ILE A 96 33.83 -17.11 -8.55
C ILE A 96 34.76 -16.05 -9.15
N ALA A 97 34.76 -14.87 -8.55
CA ALA A 97 35.79 -13.85 -8.73
C ALA A 97 36.81 -13.95 -7.59
N SER A 98 38.05 -14.30 -7.92
CA SER A 98 39.15 -14.40 -6.96
C SER A 98 40.07 -13.19 -7.09
N VAL A 99 40.21 -12.42 -6.01
CA VAL A 99 41.00 -11.18 -5.97
C VAL A 99 42.47 -11.51 -5.75
N ILE A 100 43.33 -11.09 -6.67
CA ILE A 100 44.78 -11.31 -6.60
C ILE A 100 45.43 -10.20 -5.77
N SER A 101 46.28 -10.59 -4.83
CA SER A 101 47.07 -9.68 -3.99
C SER A 101 48.14 -8.99 -4.83
N THR A 102 48.09 -7.66 -4.89
CA THR A 102 49.12 -6.80 -5.49
C THR A 102 49.70 -5.85 -4.43
N THR A 103 50.89 -5.30 -4.68
CA THR A 103 51.60 -4.44 -3.71
C THR A 103 50.81 -3.17 -3.35
N ASN A 104 50.01 -2.65 -4.29
CA ASN A 104 49.19 -1.45 -4.14
C ASN A 104 47.75 -1.74 -4.61
N LYS A 105 46.96 -2.48 -3.83
CA LYS A 105 45.60 -2.92 -4.19
C LYS A 105 44.53 -1.87 -3.89
N VAL A 106 43.58 -1.67 -4.80
CA VAL A 106 42.33 -0.93 -4.52
C VAL A 106 41.46 -1.71 -3.52
N ASP A 107 40.77 -1.03 -2.61
CA ASP A 107 39.82 -1.68 -1.70
C ASP A 107 38.59 -2.19 -2.48
N SER A 108 38.21 -3.44 -2.22
CA SER A 108 37.07 -4.13 -2.85
C SER A 108 35.75 -3.37 -2.68
N LYS A 109 35.58 -2.50 -1.67
CA LYS A 109 34.39 -1.66 -1.52
C LYS A 109 34.17 -0.64 -2.64
N TYR A 110 35.19 -0.33 -3.43
CA TYR A 110 35.13 0.63 -4.53
C TYR A 110 34.90 -0.02 -5.90
N VAL A 111 34.89 -1.35 -5.95
CA VAL A 111 34.80 -2.11 -7.20
C VAL A 111 33.39 -2.67 -7.35
N LYS A 112 32.73 -2.29 -8.45
CA LYS A 112 31.49 -2.92 -8.89
C LYS A 112 31.78 -3.99 -9.93
N VAL A 113 30.96 -5.03 -9.92
CA VAL A 113 30.98 -6.13 -10.89
C VAL A 113 29.60 -6.37 -11.47
N SER A 114 29.58 -6.84 -12.71
CA SER A 114 28.40 -7.38 -13.37
C SER A 114 28.76 -8.68 -14.05
N LEU A 115 27.83 -9.63 -14.04
CA LEU A 115 27.92 -10.89 -14.75
C LEU A 115 26.59 -11.14 -15.46
N LEU A 116 26.54 -10.86 -16.76
CA LEU A 116 25.34 -11.03 -17.57
C LEU A 116 25.36 -12.39 -18.29
N GLY A 117 24.21 -13.04 -18.40
CA GLY A 117 24.07 -14.35 -19.03
C GLY A 117 22.82 -15.10 -18.52
N ASP A 118 23.02 -16.30 -18.01
CA ASP A 118 21.96 -17.03 -17.32
C ASP A 118 21.72 -16.37 -15.95
N ASN A 119 20.56 -15.75 -15.70
CA ASN A 119 20.23 -14.86 -14.55
C ASN A 119 21.30 -13.81 -14.21
N ASP A 120 20.98 -12.54 -14.44
CA ASP A 120 21.94 -11.45 -14.41
C ASP A 120 22.32 -10.95 -13.00
N LEU A 121 23.62 -10.80 -12.76
CA LEU A 121 24.14 -9.94 -11.69
C LEU A 121 24.33 -8.53 -12.25
N ASN A 122 23.39 -7.65 -11.94
CA ASN A 122 23.47 -6.22 -12.26
C ASN A 122 24.41 -5.51 -11.27
N GLY A 123 24.93 -4.34 -11.63
CA GLY A 123 26.12 -3.72 -11.02
C GLY A 123 26.12 -3.70 -9.50
N THR A 124 26.85 -4.65 -8.90
CA THR A 124 26.90 -4.88 -7.45
C THR A 124 28.32 -4.65 -6.93
N VAL A 125 28.46 -4.06 -5.74
CA VAL A 125 29.76 -3.86 -5.11
C VAL A 125 30.32 -5.22 -4.69
N ILE A 126 31.55 -5.56 -5.13
CA ILE A 126 32.04 -6.93 -5.05
C ILE A 126 32.20 -7.44 -3.61
N ASN A 127 32.49 -6.56 -2.64
CA ASN A 127 32.68 -6.96 -1.24
C ASN A 127 31.37 -7.25 -0.47
N THR A 128 30.21 -6.95 -1.05
CA THR A 128 28.90 -7.31 -0.46
C THR A 128 28.45 -8.71 -0.88
N LEU A 129 29.17 -9.35 -1.79
CA LEU A 129 28.86 -10.70 -2.28
C LEU A 129 29.30 -11.77 -1.26
N GLU A 130 28.67 -12.94 -1.34
CA GLU A 130 29.00 -14.10 -0.52
C GLU A 130 30.46 -14.51 -0.76
N SER A 131 31.23 -14.70 0.32
CA SER A 131 32.62 -15.14 0.25
C SER A 131 32.76 -16.66 0.34
N ILE A 132 33.84 -17.17 -0.23
CA ILE A 132 34.15 -18.62 -0.22
C ILE A 132 35.64 -18.86 0.06
N SER A 133 35.96 -20.02 0.62
CA SER A 133 37.36 -20.43 0.80
C SER A 133 38.09 -20.53 -0.54
N THR A 134 39.38 -20.22 -0.54
CA THR A 134 40.18 -20.24 -1.77
C THR A 134 40.19 -21.63 -2.40
N PRO A 135 39.74 -21.76 -3.66
CA PRO A 135 39.86 -22.98 -4.43
C PRO A 135 41.28 -23.55 -4.45
N GLN A 136 41.44 -24.86 -4.28
CA GLN A 136 42.77 -25.50 -4.28
C GLN A 136 43.54 -25.30 -5.60
N SER A 137 42.84 -25.19 -6.73
CA SER A 137 43.42 -24.89 -8.05
C SER A 137 43.98 -23.47 -8.21
N LEU A 138 43.69 -22.59 -7.25
CA LEU A 138 44.20 -21.22 -7.21
C LEU A 138 45.29 -21.06 -6.15
N SER A 139 45.74 -22.15 -5.53
CA SER A 139 46.79 -22.14 -4.49
C SER A 139 48.14 -21.56 -4.95
N LYS A 140 48.41 -21.51 -6.27
CA LYS A 140 49.59 -20.87 -6.85
C LYS A 140 49.49 -19.34 -6.95
N TYR A 141 48.30 -18.79 -6.77
CA TYR A 141 48.06 -17.35 -6.77
C TYR A 141 47.96 -16.84 -5.34
N ASN A 142 48.47 -15.63 -5.10
CA ASN A 142 48.33 -14.98 -3.81
C ASN A 142 46.93 -14.36 -3.70
N ILE A 143 45.91 -15.16 -3.43
CA ILE A 143 44.50 -14.70 -3.38
C ILE A 143 44.19 -14.09 -2.01
N THR A 144 43.62 -12.87 -1.99
CA THR A 144 43.17 -12.24 -0.73
C THR A 144 41.72 -12.55 -0.40
N GLU A 145 40.85 -12.56 -1.40
CA GLU A 145 39.39 -12.65 -1.25
C GLU A 145 38.80 -13.47 -2.40
N ASN A 146 37.73 -14.22 -2.15
CA ASN A 146 36.96 -14.89 -3.21
C ASN A 146 35.48 -14.57 -3.01
N TYR A 147 34.83 -14.14 -4.09
CA TYR A 147 33.43 -13.77 -4.10
C TYR A 147 32.65 -14.63 -5.09
N ILE A 148 31.51 -15.15 -4.65
CA ILE A 148 30.60 -15.90 -5.52
C ILE A 148 29.82 -14.89 -6.36
N LEU A 149 30.10 -14.87 -7.67
CA LEU A 149 29.36 -14.04 -8.62
C LEU A 149 28.02 -14.67 -8.98
N LYS A 150 27.96 -16.01 -9.02
CA LYS A 150 26.74 -16.72 -9.43
C LYS A 150 26.70 -18.16 -8.91
N ARG A 151 25.49 -18.58 -8.51
CA ARG A 151 25.08 -19.98 -8.39
C ARG A 151 24.28 -20.41 -9.63
N GLY A 152 24.83 -21.37 -10.36
CA GLY A 152 24.25 -21.91 -11.58
C GLY A 152 23.19 -22.96 -11.28
N ASP A 153 22.14 -22.96 -12.10
CA ASP A 153 21.04 -23.93 -12.10
C ASP A 153 21.42 -25.28 -12.73
N GLY A 154 22.69 -25.47 -13.12
CA GLY A 154 23.26 -26.71 -13.63
C GLY A 154 23.26 -26.86 -15.16
N ILE A 155 24.19 -27.67 -15.67
CA ILE A 155 24.44 -27.85 -17.12
C ILE A 155 24.42 -29.33 -17.47
N SER A 156 23.60 -29.70 -18.45
CA SER A 156 23.49 -31.07 -18.97
C SER A 156 24.58 -31.38 -20.00
N LYS A 157 24.74 -32.66 -20.40
CA LYS A 157 25.70 -33.07 -21.41
C LYS A 157 25.63 -32.19 -22.68
N ASP A 158 26.79 -31.75 -23.15
CA ASP A 158 27.03 -30.91 -24.34
C ASP A 158 26.42 -29.50 -24.29
N GLU A 159 25.72 -29.16 -23.22
CA GLU A 159 25.13 -27.85 -23.01
C GLU A 159 26.22 -26.83 -22.64
N SER A 160 26.04 -25.60 -23.12
CA SER A 160 26.97 -24.48 -22.90
C SER A 160 26.23 -23.26 -22.36
N ARG A 161 26.95 -22.44 -21.59
CA ARG A 161 26.50 -21.14 -21.08
C ARG A 161 27.60 -20.12 -21.30
N THR A 162 27.23 -18.97 -21.84
CA THR A 162 28.16 -17.86 -22.09
C THR A 162 27.85 -16.72 -21.14
N PHE A 163 28.89 -16.16 -20.54
CA PHE A 163 28.80 -15.07 -19.59
C PHE A 163 29.63 -13.88 -20.03
N ASN A 164 29.12 -12.69 -19.74
CA ASN A 164 29.77 -11.43 -20.00
C ASN A 164 30.07 -10.76 -18.66
N PHE A 165 31.31 -10.87 -18.21
CA PHE A 165 31.78 -10.25 -16.97
C PHE A 165 32.28 -8.83 -17.24
N ARG A 166 31.93 -7.90 -16.36
CA ARG A 166 32.44 -6.53 -16.34
C ARG A 166 32.78 -6.15 -14.91
N MET A 167 33.79 -5.29 -14.77
CA MET A 167 34.08 -4.63 -13.50
C MET A 167 34.53 -3.21 -13.72
N TRP A 168 34.23 -2.33 -12.77
CA TRP A 168 34.56 -0.91 -12.86
C TRP A 168 34.64 -0.28 -11.47
N LEU A 169 35.20 0.93 -11.42
CA LEU A 169 35.18 1.79 -10.24
C LEU A 169 33.90 2.64 -10.23
N ASP A 170 33.15 2.58 -9.15
CA ASP A 170 31.83 3.20 -9.04
C ASP A 170 31.91 4.73 -8.85
N SER A 171 31.61 5.50 -9.90
CA SER A 171 31.59 6.97 -9.85
C SER A 171 30.57 7.57 -8.87
N SER A 172 29.53 6.82 -8.48
CA SER A 172 28.52 7.28 -7.53
C SER A 172 29.04 7.30 -6.08
N ASN A 173 30.13 6.56 -5.80
CA ASN A 173 30.77 6.57 -4.50
C ASN A 173 31.62 7.84 -4.35
N LYS A 174 31.19 8.78 -3.50
CA LYS A 174 31.88 10.07 -3.33
C LYS A 174 33.29 9.93 -2.72
N ASP A 175 33.53 8.84 -1.99
CA ASP A 175 34.82 8.56 -1.36
C ASP A 175 35.87 8.07 -2.38
N ILE A 176 35.45 7.75 -3.60
CA ILE A 176 36.33 7.31 -4.69
C ILE A 176 37.14 8.49 -5.28
N TRP A 177 36.74 9.74 -4.99
CA TRP A 177 37.34 10.95 -5.58
C TRP A 177 38.52 11.51 -4.76
N THR A 178 38.89 10.88 -3.64
CA THR A 178 40.13 11.17 -2.90
C THR A 178 41.31 10.52 -3.63
N LYS A 179 42.22 11.35 -4.16
CA LYS A 179 43.31 10.90 -5.04
C LYS A 179 44.18 9.78 -4.44
N GLU A 180 44.45 9.81 -3.13
CA GLU A 180 45.31 8.82 -2.45
C GLU A 180 44.71 7.40 -2.38
N ASP A 181 43.39 7.26 -2.48
CA ASP A 181 42.73 5.96 -2.30
C ASP A 181 42.83 5.06 -3.54
N ILE A 182 43.16 5.62 -4.71
CA ILE A 182 43.06 4.93 -6.02
C ILE A 182 44.25 5.23 -6.93
N GLU A 183 44.87 6.40 -6.84
CA GLU A 183 45.97 6.80 -7.73
C GLU A 183 47.16 5.85 -7.60
N GLY A 184 47.54 5.19 -8.70
CA GLY A 184 48.65 4.23 -8.74
C GLY A 184 48.34 2.88 -8.06
N LYS A 185 47.07 2.56 -7.83
CA LYS A 185 46.61 1.27 -7.31
C LYS A 185 45.89 0.45 -8.38
N ASP A 186 45.96 -0.86 -8.22
CA ASP A 186 45.45 -1.84 -9.19
C ASP A 186 44.39 -2.71 -8.53
N TYR A 187 43.43 -3.19 -9.32
CA TYR A 187 42.52 -4.26 -8.89
C TYR A 187 42.49 -5.38 -9.92
N GLN A 188 42.88 -6.57 -9.48
CA GLN A 188 43.04 -7.73 -10.35
C GLN A 188 42.16 -8.88 -9.87
N VAL A 189 41.38 -9.44 -10.80
CA VAL A 189 40.47 -10.55 -10.55
C VAL A 189 40.73 -11.69 -11.53
N LYS A 190 40.62 -12.92 -11.02
CA LYS A 190 40.59 -14.15 -11.79
C LYS A 190 39.23 -14.83 -11.68
N ILE A 191 38.61 -15.10 -12.82
CA ILE A 191 37.35 -15.85 -12.88
C ILE A 191 37.66 -17.34 -12.83
N SER A 192 36.96 -18.04 -11.94
CA SER A 192 37.03 -19.50 -11.80
C SER A 192 35.64 -20.10 -11.75
N VAL A 193 35.49 -21.31 -12.28
CA VAL A 193 34.20 -22.03 -12.23
C VAL A 193 34.40 -23.33 -11.49
N VAL A 194 33.56 -23.54 -10.47
CA VAL A 194 33.58 -24.73 -9.64
C VAL A 194 32.41 -25.60 -10.06
N GLY A 195 32.70 -26.76 -10.64
CA GLY A 195 31.68 -27.73 -11.04
C GLY A 195 31.57 -28.84 -10.00
N THR A 196 30.34 -29.21 -9.65
CA THR A 196 30.04 -30.38 -8.83
C THR A 196 29.13 -31.32 -9.61
N VAL A 197 29.60 -32.56 -9.81
CA VAL A 197 28.78 -33.61 -10.43
C VAL A 197 27.61 -33.94 -9.52
N LYS A 198 26.40 -33.88 -10.08
CA LYS A 198 25.15 -34.21 -9.39
C LYS A 198 24.36 -35.18 -10.23
N THR A 199 23.58 -36.04 -9.58
CA THR A 199 22.51 -36.76 -10.27
C THR A 199 21.51 -35.71 -10.75
N ARG A 200 21.22 -35.68 -12.05
CA ARG A 200 20.20 -34.79 -12.63
C ARG A 200 18.92 -34.95 -11.80
N PRO A 201 18.41 -33.90 -11.15
CA PRO A 201 17.18 -34.01 -10.40
C PRO A 201 16.07 -34.49 -11.34
N LYS A 202 15.45 -35.62 -10.99
CA LYS A 202 14.12 -35.94 -11.50
C LYS A 202 13.16 -35.10 -10.67
N ASP A 203 12.39 -34.26 -11.36
CA ASP A 203 11.17 -33.64 -10.84
C ASP A 203 11.30 -32.36 -9.98
N ASP A 204 12.25 -31.47 -10.27
CA ASP A 204 12.26 -30.15 -9.59
C ASP A 204 11.31 -29.16 -10.28
N LEU A 205 10.12 -29.02 -9.69
CA LEU A 205 9.30 -27.81 -9.78
C LEU A 205 9.85 -26.82 -8.74
N TYR A 206 10.34 -25.68 -9.19
CA TYR A 206 10.77 -24.60 -8.32
C TYR A 206 9.68 -23.53 -8.25
N VAL A 207 9.16 -23.25 -7.05
CA VAL A 207 8.20 -22.17 -6.82
C VAL A 207 8.90 -21.04 -6.07
N ALA A 208 8.99 -19.87 -6.69
CA ALA A 208 9.44 -18.65 -6.02
C ALA A 208 8.25 -17.78 -5.67
N ALA A 209 8.33 -17.09 -4.53
CA ALA A 209 7.40 -16.04 -4.16
C ALA A 209 8.10 -14.69 -4.31
N LEU A 210 7.46 -13.74 -4.96
CA LEU A 210 7.85 -12.33 -4.96
C LEU A 210 6.75 -11.53 -4.29
N ILE A 211 7.07 -10.81 -3.21
CA ILE A 211 6.15 -9.89 -2.55
C ILE A 211 6.63 -8.49 -2.88
N ASP A 212 5.82 -7.72 -3.60
CA ASP A 212 6.15 -6.37 -4.08
C ASP A 212 7.51 -6.31 -4.81
N GLY A 213 7.78 -7.33 -5.63
CA GLY A 213 9.03 -7.46 -6.38
C GLY A 213 10.24 -7.98 -5.59
N VAL A 214 10.10 -8.25 -4.29
CA VAL A 214 11.16 -8.78 -3.43
C VAL A 214 10.99 -10.29 -3.23
N GLU A 215 12.06 -11.06 -3.38
CA GLU A 215 12.03 -12.50 -3.12
C GLU A 215 11.64 -12.81 -1.67
N SER A 216 10.68 -13.73 -1.51
CA SER A 216 10.18 -14.19 -0.22
C SER A 216 10.30 -15.70 -0.12
N SER A 217 10.59 -16.20 1.09
CA SER A 217 10.59 -17.63 1.41
C SER A 217 9.20 -18.18 1.70
N THR A 218 8.18 -17.33 1.82
CA THR A 218 6.78 -17.71 2.12
C THR A 218 5.78 -16.90 1.31
N PHE A 219 4.60 -17.47 1.04
CA PHE A 219 3.45 -16.69 0.56
C PHE A 219 2.93 -15.76 1.67
N PRO A 220 2.26 -14.65 1.31
CA PRO A 220 1.54 -13.83 2.28
C PRO A 220 0.51 -14.65 3.05
N THR A 221 0.24 -14.30 4.30
CA THR A 221 -0.76 -14.98 5.14
C THR A 221 -2.11 -14.25 5.14
N THR A 222 -2.32 -13.35 4.17
CA THR A 222 -3.54 -12.54 4.07
C THR A 222 -3.98 -12.42 2.61
N ASN A 223 -5.26 -12.14 2.42
CA ASN A 223 -5.89 -11.79 1.13
C ASN A 223 -5.56 -10.37 0.65
N LYS A 224 -4.64 -9.65 1.30
CA LYS A 224 -4.34 -8.23 1.01
C LYS A 224 -3.42 -8.03 -0.20
N TYR A 225 -3.40 -8.98 -1.12
CA TYR A 225 -2.53 -9.01 -2.28
C TYR A 225 -3.33 -9.41 -3.51
N THR A 226 -3.01 -8.83 -4.67
CA THR A 226 -3.29 -9.52 -5.92
C THR A 226 -2.17 -10.51 -6.18
N ALA A 227 -2.52 -11.69 -6.69
CA ALA A 227 -1.56 -12.74 -6.95
C ALA A 227 -1.61 -13.16 -8.41
N SER A 228 -0.43 -13.40 -9.00
CA SER A 228 -0.30 -13.98 -10.33
C SER A 228 0.81 -15.02 -10.32
N VAL A 229 0.74 -16.00 -11.21
CA VAL A 229 1.80 -17.00 -11.38
C VAL A 229 2.22 -17.01 -12.83
N GLU A 230 3.52 -17.09 -13.06
CA GLU A 230 4.09 -17.40 -14.36
C GLU A 230 5.07 -18.55 -14.25
N CYS A 231 4.85 -19.59 -15.06
CA CYS A 231 5.74 -20.75 -15.14
C CYS A 231 6.64 -20.68 -16.38
N THR A 232 7.92 -20.97 -16.20
CA THR A 232 8.94 -20.99 -17.24
C THR A 232 9.70 -22.30 -17.23
N ARG A 233 10.21 -22.72 -18.40
CA ARG A 233 11.14 -23.84 -18.56
C ARG A 233 12.31 -23.40 -19.40
N ASN A 234 13.53 -23.59 -18.89
CA ASN A 234 14.76 -23.09 -19.52
C ASN A 234 14.65 -21.58 -19.85
N GLY A 235 14.10 -20.78 -18.93
CA GLY A 235 13.89 -19.34 -19.10
C GLY A 235 12.77 -18.94 -20.09
N LYS A 236 12.03 -19.89 -20.67
CA LYS A 236 10.92 -19.61 -21.60
C LYS A 236 9.57 -19.90 -20.96
N LYS A 237 8.63 -18.97 -21.08
CA LYS A 237 7.24 -19.14 -20.61
C LYS A 237 6.61 -20.42 -21.19
N ILE A 238 5.89 -21.16 -20.35
CA ILE A 238 5.13 -22.35 -20.72
C ILE A 238 3.66 -22.19 -20.29
N ASP A 239 2.72 -22.77 -21.04
CA ASP A 239 1.30 -22.85 -20.62
C ASP A 239 1.15 -24.04 -19.66
N ALA A 240 1.26 -23.76 -18.36
CA ALA A 240 1.19 -24.75 -17.31
C ALA A 240 -0.20 -24.83 -16.66
N LYS A 241 -1.22 -24.13 -17.19
CA LYS A 241 -2.54 -23.99 -16.55
C LYS A 241 -2.43 -23.57 -15.09
N GLU A 242 -1.55 -22.61 -14.84
CA GLU A 242 -1.30 -22.04 -13.53
C GLU A 242 -2.48 -21.22 -13.01
N SER A 243 -2.78 -21.36 -11.72
CA SER A 243 -3.69 -20.49 -10.98
C SER A 243 -3.15 -20.23 -9.58
N ILE A 244 -3.49 -19.09 -9.01
CA ILE A 244 -3.23 -18.78 -7.61
C ILE A 244 -4.42 -18.02 -7.03
N GLU A 245 -5.02 -18.57 -5.98
CA GLU A 245 -6.25 -18.02 -5.40
C GLU A 245 -6.19 -18.08 -3.87
N TRP A 246 -6.86 -17.13 -3.23
CA TRP A 246 -7.01 -17.12 -1.77
C TRP A 246 -8.15 -18.06 -1.36
N SER A 247 -7.87 -19.10 -0.60
CA SER A 247 -8.86 -20.11 -0.17
C SER A 247 -9.80 -19.63 0.95
N GLY A 248 -9.51 -18.47 1.54
CA GLY A 248 -10.12 -17.99 2.77
C GLY A 248 -9.14 -17.97 3.95
N THR A 249 -8.16 -18.88 3.95
CA THR A 249 -7.15 -19.01 5.01
C THR A 249 -5.71 -18.96 4.52
N GLU A 250 -5.46 -19.35 3.26
CA GLU A 250 -4.13 -19.38 2.67
C GLU A 250 -4.19 -19.19 1.14
N TRP A 251 -3.04 -18.96 0.50
CA TRP A 251 -2.94 -18.91 -0.96
C TRP A 251 -2.69 -20.30 -1.54
N GLU A 252 -3.56 -20.73 -2.44
CA GLU A 252 -3.47 -22.02 -3.14
C GLU A 252 -2.94 -21.82 -4.56
N LEU A 253 -1.75 -22.34 -4.84
CA LEU A 253 -1.17 -22.37 -6.18
C LEU A 253 -1.45 -23.73 -6.83
N THR A 254 -2.04 -23.73 -8.02
CA THR A 254 -2.19 -24.94 -8.83
C THR A 254 -1.48 -24.80 -10.17
N THR A 255 -0.90 -25.90 -10.67
CA THR A 255 -0.22 -25.94 -11.98
C THR A 255 -0.18 -27.37 -12.51
N LYS A 256 -0.19 -27.54 -13.84
CA LYS A 256 -0.12 -28.83 -14.55
C LYS A 256 1.21 -28.99 -15.27
N ILE A 257 2.13 -29.68 -14.61
CA ILE A 257 3.47 -29.93 -15.13
C ILE A 257 3.58 -31.35 -15.71
N LYS A 258 4.07 -31.46 -16.94
CA LYS A 258 4.31 -32.75 -17.64
C LYS A 258 5.79 -33.00 -17.93
N SER A 259 6.67 -32.09 -17.55
CA SER A 259 8.11 -32.12 -17.86
C SER A 259 8.88 -31.34 -16.80
N GLY A 260 10.06 -31.79 -16.40
CA GLY A 260 10.89 -31.12 -15.39
C GLY A 260 11.52 -29.80 -15.86
N ASN A 261 12.32 -29.21 -14.96
CA ASN A 261 12.94 -27.88 -15.09
C ASN A 261 11.92 -26.74 -15.24
N VAL A 262 10.91 -26.73 -14.38
CA VAL A 262 9.89 -25.68 -14.37
C VAL A 262 10.10 -24.77 -13.16
N ARG A 263 10.21 -23.47 -13.42
CA ARG A 263 10.20 -22.42 -12.41
C ARG A 263 8.90 -21.64 -12.51
N CYS A 264 8.08 -21.69 -11.46
CA CYS A 264 6.88 -20.89 -11.33
C CYS A 264 7.12 -19.76 -10.34
N ASN A 265 7.02 -18.52 -10.81
CA ASN A 265 7.13 -17.33 -9.97
C ASN A 265 5.71 -16.88 -9.60
N ALA A 266 5.36 -17.02 -8.32
CA ALA A 266 4.16 -16.44 -7.73
C ALA A 266 4.46 -15.00 -7.31
N THR A 267 3.85 -14.04 -7.98
CA THR A 267 4.01 -12.61 -7.70
C THR A 267 2.81 -12.12 -6.92
N PHE A 268 3.05 -11.50 -5.78
CA PHE A 268 2.07 -10.88 -4.92
C PHE A 268 2.30 -9.38 -4.90
N GLU A 269 1.31 -8.61 -5.33
CA GLU A 269 1.33 -7.15 -5.27
C GLU A 269 0.35 -6.69 -4.20
N SER A 270 0.86 -5.93 -3.22
CA SER A 270 0.08 -5.38 -2.12
C SER A 270 -1.12 -4.60 -2.65
N LEU A 271 -2.31 -4.91 -2.15
CA LEU A 271 -3.51 -4.15 -2.44
C LEU A 271 -3.39 -2.73 -1.86
N ALA A 272 -3.97 -1.76 -2.57
CA ALA A 272 -4.07 -0.40 -2.06
C ALA A 272 -4.80 -0.40 -0.70
N PRO A 273 -4.38 0.44 0.27
CA PRO A 273 -5.11 0.60 1.52
C PRO A 273 -6.59 0.92 1.24
N ALA A 274 -7.49 0.24 1.95
CA ALA A 274 -8.93 0.30 1.69
C ALA A 274 -9.74 0.28 2.99
N PRO A 275 -11.01 0.72 2.93
CA PRO A 275 -11.98 0.48 4.00
C PRO A 275 -12.07 -1.00 4.38
N ASN A 276 -12.41 -1.25 5.65
CA ASN A 276 -12.66 -2.61 6.11
C ASN A 276 -13.77 -3.27 5.27
N GLY A 277 -13.57 -4.55 4.93
CA GLY A 277 -14.49 -5.35 4.11
C GLY A 277 -14.52 -5.00 2.63
N TRP A 278 -13.72 -4.04 2.14
CA TRP A 278 -13.74 -3.62 0.73
C TRP A 278 -13.39 -4.76 -0.24
N TYR A 279 -12.36 -5.55 0.07
CA TYR A 279 -11.91 -6.66 -0.77
C TYR A 279 -12.68 -7.96 -0.49
N GLU A 280 -13.22 -8.09 0.72
CA GLU A 280 -14.00 -9.24 1.18
C GLU A 280 -15.47 -9.17 0.74
N ALA A 281 -15.95 -7.99 0.35
CA ALA A 281 -17.33 -7.77 -0.07
C ALA A 281 -17.68 -8.68 -1.26
N GLY A 282 -18.66 -9.56 -1.04
CA GLY A 282 -19.20 -10.46 -2.05
C GLY A 282 -20.15 -9.76 -3.03
N ASN A 283 -20.34 -10.38 -4.20
CA ASN A 283 -21.27 -9.90 -5.21
C ASN A 283 -22.70 -9.70 -4.63
N GLY A 284 -23.39 -8.64 -5.06
CA GLY A 284 -24.71 -8.24 -4.54
C GLY A 284 -24.69 -7.37 -3.29
N THR A 285 -23.50 -7.07 -2.73
CA THR A 285 -23.34 -6.05 -1.68
C THR A 285 -23.10 -4.67 -2.26
N LEU A 286 -23.43 -3.62 -1.49
CA LEU A 286 -23.16 -2.24 -1.90
C LEU A 286 -21.66 -2.00 -2.04
N LEU A 287 -20.83 -2.49 -1.10
CA LEU A 287 -19.38 -2.33 -1.17
C LEU A 287 -18.76 -2.98 -2.41
N ALA A 288 -19.17 -4.20 -2.76
CA ALA A 288 -18.68 -4.85 -3.98
C ALA A 288 -19.03 -4.03 -5.22
N SER A 289 -20.26 -3.51 -5.29
CA SER A 289 -20.70 -2.68 -6.42
C SER A 289 -19.91 -1.37 -6.52
N LEU A 290 -19.62 -0.73 -5.37
CA LEU A 290 -18.77 0.46 -5.35
C LEU A 290 -17.34 0.15 -5.78
N ARG A 291 -16.78 -0.98 -5.37
CA ARG A 291 -15.45 -1.45 -5.80
C ARG A 291 -15.40 -1.70 -7.29
N ASP A 292 -16.38 -2.41 -7.82
CA ASP A 292 -16.35 -2.89 -9.20
C ASP A 292 -16.66 -1.75 -10.21
N ASN A 293 -17.41 -0.72 -9.79
CA ASN A 293 -17.81 0.41 -10.64
C ASN A 293 -16.96 1.68 -10.46
N ASN A 294 -15.92 1.66 -9.62
CA ASN A 294 -15.08 2.83 -9.39
C ASN A 294 -13.59 2.49 -9.44
N THR A 295 -12.79 3.49 -9.78
CA THR A 295 -11.33 3.42 -9.69
C THR A 295 -10.84 4.49 -8.73
N LEU A 296 -9.94 4.10 -7.83
CA LEU A 296 -9.32 5.04 -6.90
C LEU A 296 -8.40 5.99 -7.68
N LYS A 297 -8.54 7.29 -7.45
CA LYS A 297 -7.73 8.35 -8.07
C LYS A 297 -7.24 9.34 -7.02
N THR A 298 -6.19 10.06 -7.36
CA THR A 298 -5.74 11.22 -6.59
C THR A 298 -6.55 12.46 -6.97
N PRO A 299 -6.96 13.31 -6.02
CA PRO A 299 -7.59 14.60 -6.33
C PRO A 299 -6.75 15.45 -7.29
N ILE A 300 -7.41 16.11 -8.25
CA ILE A 300 -6.80 17.09 -9.16
C ILE A 300 -6.54 18.39 -8.38
N THR A 301 -7.50 18.75 -7.52
CA THR A 301 -7.41 19.93 -6.67
C THR A 301 -7.27 19.51 -5.21
N THR A 302 -6.53 20.29 -4.42
CA THR A 302 -6.30 19.99 -3.00
C THR A 302 -7.59 20.20 -2.19
N PRO A 303 -8.13 19.15 -1.53
CA PRO A 303 -9.32 19.27 -0.69
C PRO A 303 -9.19 20.37 0.37
N GLY A 304 -10.23 21.21 0.50
CA GLY A 304 -10.28 22.32 1.47
C GLY A 304 -9.45 23.57 1.10
N ALA A 305 -8.47 23.45 0.22
CA ALA A 305 -7.68 24.59 -0.28
C ALA A 305 -8.18 25.13 -1.63
N ALA A 306 -8.80 24.26 -2.45
CA ALA A 306 -9.41 24.63 -3.72
C ALA A 306 -10.74 23.90 -3.93
N VAL A 307 -11.65 24.55 -4.65
CA VAL A 307 -12.92 23.94 -5.07
C VAL A 307 -12.65 22.88 -6.14
N SER A 308 -13.48 21.83 -6.18
CA SER A 308 -13.40 20.83 -7.24
C SER A 308 -13.72 21.44 -8.61
N THR A 309 -13.10 20.91 -9.66
CA THR A 309 -13.43 21.30 -11.04
C THR A 309 -14.61 20.49 -11.58
N ALA A 310 -15.18 20.92 -12.71
CA ALA A 310 -16.24 20.17 -13.39
C ALA A 310 -15.78 18.80 -13.92
N ASP A 311 -14.48 18.68 -14.23
CA ASP A 311 -13.86 17.44 -14.72
C ASP A 311 -13.39 16.52 -13.58
N GLU A 312 -13.40 17.02 -12.34
CA GLU A 312 -13.06 16.23 -11.17
C GLU A 312 -14.29 15.42 -10.76
N ALA A 313 -14.32 14.14 -11.12
CA ALA A 313 -15.32 13.17 -10.70
C ALA A 313 -14.61 11.87 -10.33
N LEU A 314 -14.37 11.67 -9.04
CA LEU A 314 -13.51 10.59 -8.57
C LEU A 314 -13.88 10.03 -7.21
N LEU A 315 -13.38 8.82 -6.97
CA LEU A 315 -13.23 8.20 -5.66
C LEU A 315 -11.76 8.37 -5.23
N ALA A 316 -11.53 8.99 -4.08
CA ALA A 316 -10.20 9.18 -3.50
C ALA A 316 -10.13 8.63 -2.07
N SER A 317 -8.92 8.48 -1.54
CA SER A 317 -8.69 7.98 -0.18
C SER A 317 -8.26 9.07 0.79
N ALA A 318 -8.68 8.92 2.04
CA ALA A 318 -8.21 9.68 3.20
C ALA A 318 -8.25 8.79 4.44
N VAL A 319 -7.59 9.20 5.52
CA VAL A 319 -7.59 8.41 6.78
C VAL A 319 -8.62 8.98 7.75
N ASP A 320 -9.44 8.12 8.34
CA ASP A 320 -10.33 8.43 9.46
C ASP A 320 -9.91 7.73 10.75
N ASP A 321 -10.78 7.72 11.77
CA ASP A 321 -10.51 7.06 13.05
C ASP A 321 -10.36 5.54 12.95
N TYR A 322 -10.86 4.92 11.88
CA TYR A 322 -10.96 3.48 11.71
C TYR A 322 -9.99 2.93 10.65
N GLY A 323 -9.27 3.80 9.95
CA GLY A 323 -8.26 3.43 8.95
C GLY A 323 -8.45 4.19 7.65
N THR A 324 -8.34 3.49 6.52
CA THR A 324 -8.49 4.11 5.20
C THR A 324 -9.98 4.24 4.86
N SER A 325 -10.44 5.46 4.60
CA SER A 325 -11.75 5.77 4.03
C SER A 325 -11.64 6.11 2.55
N TYR A 326 -12.72 5.88 1.80
CA TYR A 326 -12.86 6.36 0.42
C TYR A 326 -13.99 7.39 0.33
N TYR A 327 -13.77 8.51 -0.33
CA TYR A 327 -14.74 9.60 -0.48
C TYR A 327 -14.93 10.00 -1.94
N PHE A 328 -16.14 10.48 -2.25
CA PHE A 328 -16.48 11.00 -3.56
C PHE A 328 -16.18 12.51 -3.64
N ARG A 329 -15.60 12.96 -4.74
CA ARG A 329 -15.25 14.37 -4.98
C ARG A 329 -15.68 14.85 -6.37
N GLY A 330 -16.28 16.05 -6.38
CA GLY A 330 -16.63 16.84 -7.56
C GLY A 330 -17.90 16.39 -8.29
N ALA A 331 -17.94 16.44 -9.62
CA ALA A 331 -19.15 16.20 -10.42
C ALA A 331 -19.45 14.70 -10.62
N VAL A 332 -19.54 13.96 -9.51
CA VAL A 332 -19.77 12.51 -9.49
C VAL A 332 -21.20 12.19 -9.96
N THR A 333 -21.36 11.13 -10.76
CA THR A 333 -22.67 10.72 -11.32
C THR A 333 -23.08 9.30 -10.96
N ASN A 334 -22.21 8.51 -10.31
CA ASN A 334 -22.41 7.08 -10.04
C ASN A 334 -22.46 6.74 -8.52
N ASN A 335 -22.95 7.66 -7.69
CA ASN A 335 -23.03 7.51 -6.23
C ASN A 335 -24.46 7.71 -5.67
N TYR A 336 -25.49 7.43 -6.46
CA TYR A 336 -26.90 7.49 -6.04
C TYR A 336 -27.34 6.19 -5.38
N VAL A 337 -28.10 6.33 -4.29
CA VAL A 337 -28.67 5.21 -3.54
C VAL A 337 -30.16 5.47 -3.30
N LYS A 338 -30.99 4.50 -3.64
CA LYS A 338 -32.41 4.46 -3.25
C LYS A 338 -32.55 3.58 -2.02
N PHE A 339 -32.96 4.18 -0.91
CA PHE A 339 -33.15 3.50 0.36
C PHE A 339 -34.31 4.14 1.12
N ALA A 340 -35.18 3.30 1.72
CA ALA A 340 -36.36 3.72 2.48
C ALA A 340 -37.26 4.72 1.71
N ASN A 341 -37.51 4.44 0.42
CA ASN A 341 -38.27 5.29 -0.50
C ASN A 341 -37.71 6.72 -0.67
N LYS A 342 -36.42 6.93 -0.41
CA LYS A 342 -35.75 8.24 -0.56
C LYS A 342 -34.55 8.10 -1.49
N CYS A 343 -34.10 9.23 -2.03
CA CYS A 343 -32.83 9.29 -2.74
C CYS A 343 -31.73 9.83 -1.85
N TRP A 344 -30.56 9.22 -1.93
CA TRP A 344 -29.37 9.57 -1.18
C TRP A 344 -28.16 9.67 -2.11
N ARG A 345 -27.17 10.48 -1.72
CA ARG A 345 -25.82 10.43 -2.29
C ARG A 345 -24.86 9.81 -1.31
N ILE A 346 -23.92 9.00 -1.80
CA ILE A 346 -22.83 8.48 -0.97
C ILE A 346 -21.79 9.59 -0.79
N VAL A 347 -21.50 9.92 0.46
CA VAL A 347 -20.44 10.86 0.84
C VAL A 347 -19.10 10.14 0.88
N ARG A 348 -19.06 9.02 1.62
CA ARG A 348 -17.86 8.21 1.79
C ARG A 348 -18.19 6.79 2.23
N VAL A 349 -17.24 5.89 1.99
CA VAL A 349 -17.08 4.63 2.71
C VAL A 349 -16.09 4.88 3.84
N SER A 350 -16.55 4.74 5.08
CA SER A 350 -15.75 4.94 6.28
C SER A 350 -14.73 3.83 6.48
N GLY A 351 -13.69 4.05 7.30
CA GLY A 351 -12.63 3.05 7.51
C GLY A 351 -13.13 1.74 8.11
N ASP A 352 -14.25 1.76 8.83
CA ASP A 352 -14.93 0.58 9.37
C ASP A 352 -15.79 -0.18 8.34
N GLY A 353 -15.88 0.31 7.10
CA GLY A 353 -16.65 -0.26 6.00
C GLY A 353 -18.10 0.24 5.91
N SER A 354 -18.56 1.09 6.86
CA SER A 354 -19.89 1.69 6.77
C SER A 354 -19.99 2.69 5.61
N VAL A 355 -21.16 2.76 4.96
CA VAL A 355 -21.38 3.65 3.81
C VAL A 355 -22.19 4.86 4.26
N LYS A 356 -21.55 6.02 4.36
CA LYS A 356 -22.18 7.26 4.80
C LYS A 356 -22.92 7.93 3.64
N LEU A 357 -24.20 8.20 3.86
CA LEU A 357 -25.14 8.80 2.93
C LEU A 357 -25.57 10.18 3.40
N ILE A 358 -25.90 11.04 2.44
CA ILE A 358 -26.56 12.33 2.66
C ILE A 358 -27.82 12.42 1.82
N LEU A 359 -28.88 13.00 2.38
CA LEU A 359 -30.17 13.10 1.70
C LEU A 359 -30.04 13.92 0.41
N HIS A 360 -30.55 13.34 -0.67
CA HIS A 360 -30.66 13.99 -1.99
C HIS A 360 -32.10 14.36 -2.28
N ASN A 361 -33.05 13.47 -1.98
CA ASN A 361 -34.48 13.72 -2.20
C ASN A 361 -35.32 13.03 -1.12
N ASP A 362 -36.07 13.81 -0.34
CA ASP A 362 -36.95 13.34 0.74
C ASP A 362 -38.19 12.57 0.22
N ASN A 363 -38.47 12.68 -1.09
CA ASN A 363 -39.52 11.98 -1.83
C ASN A 363 -40.94 12.11 -1.23
N THR A 364 -41.35 13.33 -0.88
CA THR A 364 -42.69 13.56 -0.32
C THR A 364 -43.83 13.30 -1.29
N THR A 365 -43.56 13.35 -2.60
CA THR A 365 -44.51 13.03 -3.67
C THR A 365 -44.62 11.52 -3.93
N LYS A 366 -43.78 10.69 -3.29
CA LYS A 366 -43.77 9.22 -3.39
C LYS A 366 -43.61 8.71 -4.83
N VAL A 367 -42.75 9.37 -5.61
CA VAL A 367 -42.39 8.90 -6.94
C VAL A 367 -41.58 7.61 -6.86
N ALA A 368 -41.65 6.79 -7.91
CA ALA A 368 -41.00 5.49 -7.96
C ALA A 368 -39.47 5.59 -7.95
N ASN A 369 -38.89 6.52 -8.72
CA ASN A 369 -37.45 6.81 -8.69
C ASN A 369 -37.21 8.26 -8.21
N PRO A 370 -37.01 8.49 -6.90
CA PRO A 370 -36.71 9.81 -6.39
C PRO A 370 -35.30 10.32 -6.73
N CYS A 371 -34.44 9.47 -7.31
CA CYS A 371 -33.10 9.86 -7.77
C CYS A 371 -33.09 10.37 -9.21
N ASP A 372 -34.16 10.17 -9.97
CA ASP A 372 -34.29 10.69 -11.32
C ASP A 372 -34.17 12.22 -11.30
N ALA A 373 -33.35 12.77 -12.19
CA ALA A 373 -33.12 14.20 -12.30
C ALA A 373 -34.41 15.00 -12.55
N ALA A 374 -35.44 14.39 -13.16
CA ALA A 374 -36.75 15.00 -13.34
C ALA A 374 -37.47 15.31 -12.01
N ASN A 375 -37.05 14.65 -10.92
CA ASN A 375 -37.58 14.87 -9.57
C ASN A 375 -36.70 15.78 -8.72
N ASN A 376 -35.64 16.35 -9.29
CA ASN A 376 -34.84 17.36 -8.61
C ASN A 376 -35.65 18.66 -8.41
N SER A 377 -35.48 19.27 -7.25
CA SER A 377 -36.05 20.54 -6.83
C SER A 377 -35.13 21.18 -5.80
N ALA A 378 -35.12 22.51 -5.76
CA ALA A 378 -34.17 23.27 -4.95
C ALA A 378 -34.19 22.93 -3.44
N SER A 379 -35.32 22.44 -2.94
CA SER A 379 -35.54 22.03 -1.54
C SER A 379 -35.79 20.53 -1.32
N ALA A 380 -35.61 19.69 -2.34
CA ALA A 380 -35.87 18.25 -2.22
C ALA A 380 -34.84 17.55 -1.32
N ALA A 381 -33.61 18.06 -1.21
CA ALA A 381 -32.56 17.52 -0.34
C ALA A 381 -32.81 17.69 1.17
N PHE A 382 -33.88 18.36 1.58
CA PHE A 382 -34.13 18.67 2.99
C PHE A 382 -35.26 17.83 3.59
N ALA A 383 -35.03 17.40 4.84
CA ALA A 383 -35.95 16.58 5.62
C ALA A 383 -37.15 17.39 6.11
N ARG A 384 -38.35 17.01 5.66
CA ARG A 384 -39.61 17.56 6.14
C ARG A 384 -40.02 16.89 7.44
N TYR A 385 -39.51 17.41 8.55
CA TYR A 385 -39.68 16.81 9.88
C TYR A 385 -41.04 17.12 10.52
N SER A 386 -41.74 18.17 10.05
CA SER A 386 -43.07 18.55 10.51
C SER A 386 -43.89 19.19 9.39
N GLY A 387 -44.80 18.41 8.78
CA GLY A 387 -45.59 18.89 7.63
C GLY A 387 -44.70 19.26 6.45
N GLU A 388 -44.80 20.49 5.97
CA GLU A 388 -43.96 21.02 4.88
C GLU A 388 -42.65 21.65 5.38
N LYS A 389 -42.46 21.76 6.70
CA LYS A 389 -41.29 22.44 7.29
C LYS A 389 -40.04 21.60 7.16
N TYR A 390 -39.01 22.16 6.53
CA TYR A 390 -37.70 21.54 6.32
C TYR A 390 -36.51 22.40 6.80
N THR A 391 -36.77 23.63 7.27
CA THR A 391 -35.75 24.51 7.85
C THR A 391 -35.78 24.47 9.37
N SER A 392 -34.62 24.61 9.99
CA SER A 392 -34.44 24.64 11.44
C SER A 392 -33.27 25.53 11.80
N LYS A 393 -33.39 26.21 12.94
CA LYS A 393 -32.21 26.68 13.69
C LYS A 393 -31.35 25.49 14.11
N PHE A 394 -30.03 25.67 14.12
CA PHE A 394 -29.13 24.70 14.73
C PHE A 394 -29.41 24.62 16.23
N ASN A 395 -29.37 25.78 16.91
CA ASN A 395 -29.79 25.98 18.28
C ASN A 395 -30.65 27.24 18.40
N THR A 396 -31.66 27.23 19.27
CA THR A 396 -32.53 28.39 19.46
C THR A 396 -31.76 29.61 20.02
N ASN A 397 -30.82 29.34 20.93
CA ASN A 397 -29.95 30.33 21.56
C ASN A 397 -28.55 30.33 20.90
N TYR A 398 -27.78 31.40 21.12
CA TYR A 398 -26.55 31.68 20.37
C TYR A 398 -25.49 32.47 21.15
N ASP A 399 -25.83 32.96 22.35
CA ASP A 399 -25.09 33.96 23.12
C ASP A 399 -24.02 33.37 24.06
N ASP A 400 -23.76 32.08 23.91
CA ASP A 400 -22.76 31.30 24.62
C ASP A 400 -22.17 30.27 23.65
N ASN A 401 -20.88 29.99 23.79
CA ASN A 401 -20.20 29.09 22.90
C ASN A 401 -20.64 27.63 23.02
N ALA A 402 -21.32 27.24 24.10
CA ALA A 402 -21.95 25.92 24.22
C ALA A 402 -22.87 25.63 23.02
N TYR A 403 -23.55 26.65 22.49
CA TYR A 403 -24.54 26.50 21.43
C TYR A 403 -23.99 26.16 20.04
N VAL A 404 -22.68 26.02 19.85
CA VAL A 404 -22.13 25.43 18.62
C VAL A 404 -22.32 23.90 18.56
N GLY A 405 -22.66 23.29 19.69
CA GLY A 405 -22.74 21.84 19.83
C GLY A 405 -24.03 21.25 19.26
N PHE A 406 -23.90 20.15 18.51
CA PHE A 406 -25.03 19.31 18.10
C PHE A 406 -25.71 18.66 19.32
N LYS A 407 -24.89 18.35 20.32
CA LYS A 407 -25.25 18.34 21.74
C LYS A 407 -24.36 19.32 22.49
N TYR A 408 -24.92 20.00 23.47
CA TYR A 408 -24.25 21.09 24.20
C TYR A 408 -24.36 20.93 25.72
N GLY A 409 -23.44 21.58 26.43
CA GLY A 409 -23.28 21.43 27.87
C GLY A 409 -23.99 22.52 28.66
N THR A 410 -23.34 22.98 29.72
CA THR A 410 -23.85 24.00 30.63
C THR A 410 -23.52 25.40 30.12
N VAL A 411 -24.55 26.21 29.92
CA VAL A 411 -24.43 27.62 29.53
C VAL A 411 -23.85 28.43 30.70
N GLY A 412 -22.97 29.39 30.42
CA GLY A 412 -22.31 30.18 31.45
C GLY A 412 -21.27 29.41 32.26
N ALA A 413 -20.82 28.25 31.77
CA ALA A 413 -19.74 27.50 32.39
C ALA A 413 -18.42 28.29 32.39
N SER A 414 -17.60 28.05 33.41
CA SER A 414 -16.27 28.65 33.56
C SER A 414 -15.13 27.74 33.08
N ASP A 415 -15.48 26.63 32.39
CA ASP A 415 -14.52 25.68 31.84
C ASP A 415 -15.05 25.03 30.56
N TYR A 416 -14.13 24.61 29.69
CA TYR A 416 -14.43 24.03 28.39
C TYR A 416 -15.21 22.71 28.48
N ALA A 417 -14.87 21.85 29.45
CA ALA A 417 -15.47 20.52 29.55
C ALA A 417 -16.95 20.61 29.90
N SER A 418 -17.31 21.48 30.84
CA SER A 418 -18.69 21.74 31.23
C SER A 418 -19.48 22.43 30.11
N ALA A 419 -18.88 23.40 29.40
CA ALA A 419 -19.54 24.11 28.29
C ALA A 419 -19.90 23.17 27.13
N HIS A 420 -19.00 22.23 26.80
CA HIS A 420 -19.12 21.35 25.63
C HIS A 420 -19.59 19.93 25.95
N ALA A 421 -19.99 19.65 27.19
CA ALA A 421 -20.55 18.36 27.59
C ALA A 421 -21.76 17.97 26.72
N ASN A 422 -21.96 16.68 26.45
CA ASN A 422 -23.08 16.22 25.60
C ASN A 422 -24.38 16.01 26.40
N ILE A 423 -24.83 17.05 27.11
CA ILE A 423 -25.95 16.97 28.06
C ILE A 423 -27.29 17.26 27.36
N ASN A 424 -27.36 18.37 26.63
CA ASN A 424 -28.58 18.87 26.02
C ASN A 424 -28.57 18.63 24.50
N ASN A 425 -29.72 18.25 23.94
CA ASN A 425 -29.87 18.14 22.48
C ASN A 425 -30.06 19.52 21.86
N SER A 426 -29.43 19.75 20.71
CA SER A 426 -29.71 20.94 19.90
C SER A 426 -31.09 20.89 19.27
N THR A 427 -31.62 22.06 18.88
CA THR A 427 -32.92 22.16 18.19
C THR A 427 -32.94 21.35 16.90
N ILE A 428 -31.86 21.41 16.10
CA ILE A 428 -31.76 20.65 14.86
C ILE A 428 -31.67 19.14 15.09
N LEU A 429 -30.98 18.68 16.15
CA LEU A 429 -30.91 17.27 16.49
C LEU A 429 -32.31 16.73 16.85
N THR A 430 -33.09 17.45 17.66
CA THR A 430 -34.47 17.04 17.98
C THR A 430 -35.34 16.92 16.74
N ASN A 431 -35.20 17.83 15.77
CA ASN A 431 -35.92 17.78 14.51
C ASN A 431 -35.47 16.60 13.62
N LEU A 432 -34.17 16.33 13.56
CA LEU A 432 -33.61 15.16 12.86
C LEU A 432 -34.08 13.84 13.46
N GLU A 433 -34.05 13.70 14.79
CA GLU A 433 -34.53 12.50 15.51
C GLU A 433 -36.04 12.27 15.27
N THR A 434 -36.83 13.35 15.20
CA THR A 434 -38.25 13.29 14.85
C THR A 434 -38.43 12.78 13.42
N TRP A 435 -37.71 13.36 12.45
CA TRP A 435 -37.78 12.91 11.05
C TRP A 435 -37.33 11.46 10.90
N TYR A 436 -36.22 11.07 11.55
CA TYR A 436 -35.74 9.68 11.56
C TYR A 436 -36.79 8.73 12.13
N THR A 437 -37.41 9.08 13.25
CA THR A 437 -38.45 8.25 13.89
C THR A 437 -39.63 8.03 12.96
N ASN A 438 -40.04 9.07 12.22
CA ASN A 438 -41.18 9.03 11.32
C ASN A 438 -40.90 8.31 10.00
N ASN A 439 -39.64 8.29 9.53
CA ASN A 439 -39.31 7.82 8.18
C ASN A 439 -38.42 6.57 8.14
N LEU A 440 -37.52 6.41 9.11
CA LEU A 440 -36.41 5.46 9.04
C LEU A 440 -36.37 4.45 10.20
N LYS A 441 -37.20 4.61 11.24
CA LYS A 441 -37.18 3.73 12.42
C LYS A 441 -37.30 2.25 12.09
N THR A 442 -38.10 1.88 11.09
CA THR A 442 -38.30 0.49 10.66
C THR A 442 -37.08 -0.11 9.95
N TYR A 443 -36.10 0.71 9.58
CA TYR A 443 -34.87 0.30 8.90
C TYR A 443 -33.64 0.38 9.82
N ALA A 444 -33.84 0.43 11.14
CA ALA A 444 -32.77 0.65 12.11
C ALA A 444 -31.66 -0.40 12.06
N ASP A 445 -31.96 -1.63 11.63
CA ASP A 445 -30.99 -2.72 11.51
C ASP A 445 -30.07 -2.56 10.30
N THR A 446 -30.52 -1.87 9.24
CA THR A 446 -29.69 -1.54 8.06
C THR A 446 -28.83 -0.29 8.31
N ILE A 447 -29.18 0.52 9.31
CA ILE A 447 -28.52 1.79 9.64
C ILE A 447 -27.52 1.56 10.78
N ALA A 448 -26.24 1.77 10.47
CA ALA A 448 -25.14 1.60 11.41
C ALA A 448 -25.24 2.57 12.60
N ASP A 449 -24.84 2.10 13.78
CA ASP A 449 -24.62 2.94 14.95
C ASP A 449 -23.38 3.81 14.74
N THR A 450 -23.59 4.94 14.07
CA THR A 450 -22.53 5.87 13.69
C THR A 450 -22.20 6.79 14.85
N VAL A 451 -20.91 6.93 15.12
CA VAL A 451 -20.40 8.01 15.95
C VAL A 451 -20.25 9.26 15.10
N TRP A 452 -21.08 10.27 15.36
CA TRP A 452 -21.05 11.54 14.64
C TRP A 452 -19.99 12.47 15.24
N CYS A 453 -19.20 13.09 14.36
CA CYS A 453 -18.15 13.99 14.77
C CYS A 453 -18.60 15.46 14.79
N ASN A 454 -19.08 15.92 15.93
CA ASN A 454 -19.26 17.35 16.21
C ASN A 454 -17.97 17.85 16.86
N ASP A 455 -16.93 18.07 16.05
CA ASP A 455 -15.58 18.45 16.52
C ASP A 455 -15.58 19.82 17.21
N LYS A 456 -15.78 19.79 18.54
CA LYS A 456 -15.86 20.98 19.40
C LYS A 456 -14.50 21.45 19.90
N THR A 457 -13.42 20.78 19.50
CA THR A 457 -12.05 21.15 19.89
C THR A 457 -11.81 22.63 19.60
N ASN A 458 -11.55 23.41 20.64
CA ASN A 458 -11.20 24.81 20.52
C ASN A 458 -9.73 24.94 20.13
N VAL A 459 -9.44 25.95 19.30
CA VAL A 459 -8.07 26.35 18.99
C VAL A 459 -7.53 27.10 20.21
N THR A 460 -6.54 26.51 20.89
CA THR A 460 -5.88 27.10 22.06
C THR A 460 -4.72 28.02 21.71
N ASP A 461 -4.18 27.89 20.48
CA ASP A 461 -3.17 28.79 19.95
C ASP A 461 -3.77 30.17 19.69
N THR A 462 -3.43 31.14 20.54
CA THR A 462 -3.92 32.52 20.45
C THR A 462 -3.27 33.32 19.33
N SER A 463 -2.20 32.81 18.71
CA SER A 463 -1.61 33.42 17.51
C SER A 463 -2.39 33.11 16.23
N TYR A 464 -3.23 32.07 16.25
CA TYR A 464 -4.18 31.79 15.19
C TYR A 464 -5.36 32.77 15.29
N ASP A 465 -5.23 33.90 14.58
CA ASP A 465 -6.26 34.94 14.55
C ASP A 465 -6.54 35.43 13.12
N PRO A 466 -7.21 34.60 12.29
CA PRO A 466 -7.43 34.89 10.87
C PRO A 466 -8.21 36.18 10.57
N TRP A 467 -8.96 36.70 11.55
CA TRP A 467 -9.80 37.88 11.37
C TRP A 467 -9.51 39.01 12.39
N GLY A 468 -8.44 38.91 13.17
CA GLY A 468 -8.03 39.97 14.12
C GLY A 468 -8.97 40.14 15.31
N TRP A 469 -9.60 39.06 15.79
CA TRP A 469 -10.59 39.07 16.88
C TRP A 469 -10.00 38.76 18.26
N THR A 470 -8.69 38.56 18.35
CA THR A 470 -7.93 38.39 19.61
C THR A 470 -8.49 37.26 20.49
N PRO A 471 -8.44 35.99 20.02
CA PRO A 471 -8.90 34.85 20.80
C PRO A 471 -8.03 34.64 22.05
N ASN A 472 -8.60 34.05 23.10
CA ASN A 472 -7.89 33.76 24.36
C ASN A 472 -7.67 32.27 24.64
N GLY A 473 -8.11 31.40 23.73
CA GLY A 473 -7.90 29.95 23.82
C GLY A 473 -8.75 29.23 24.88
N TYR A 474 -9.69 29.91 25.55
CA TYR A 474 -10.45 29.32 26.65
C TYR A 474 -11.59 28.39 26.22
N GLY A 475 -12.32 28.75 25.16
CA GLY A 475 -13.32 27.85 24.62
C GLY A 475 -14.52 27.57 25.54
N TYR A 476 -14.89 28.47 26.46
CA TYR A 476 -16.17 28.42 27.19
C TYR A 476 -16.83 29.80 27.32
N GLY A 477 -18.14 29.84 27.59
CA GLY A 477 -18.86 31.07 27.88
C GLY A 477 -18.89 32.02 26.68
N LYS A 478 -18.55 33.29 26.92
CA LYS A 478 -18.54 34.36 25.90
C LYS A 478 -17.16 34.66 25.31
N ASN A 479 -16.20 33.75 25.53
CA ASN A 479 -14.85 33.93 25.02
C ASN A 479 -14.80 33.73 23.50
N VAL A 480 -14.14 34.65 22.79
CA VAL A 480 -13.88 34.49 21.35
C VAL A 480 -13.13 33.18 21.11
N THR A 481 -13.72 32.30 20.30
CA THR A 481 -13.26 30.92 20.16
C THR A 481 -13.32 30.48 18.71
N TYR A 482 -12.19 30.10 18.13
CA TYR A 482 -12.14 29.34 16.88
C TYR A 482 -12.18 27.84 17.17
N TYR A 483 -12.83 27.08 16.31
CA TYR A 483 -12.91 25.62 16.42
C TYR A 483 -12.01 24.91 15.40
N GLY A 484 -11.71 23.64 15.65
CA GLY A 484 -10.73 22.87 14.87
C GLY A 484 -11.00 22.86 13.36
N ALA A 485 -12.27 22.75 12.95
CA ALA A 485 -12.64 22.82 11.54
C ALA A 485 -12.21 24.15 10.88
N THR A 486 -12.29 25.26 11.62
CA THR A 486 -11.88 26.57 11.12
C THR A 486 -10.37 26.64 10.90
N GLN A 487 -9.56 26.12 11.82
CA GLN A 487 -8.10 26.05 11.63
C GLN A 487 -7.68 25.14 10.48
N ARG A 488 -8.47 24.08 10.21
CA ARG A 488 -8.24 23.19 9.06
C ARG A 488 -8.55 23.86 7.73
N LEU A 489 -9.60 24.68 7.67
CA LEU A 489 -10.12 25.24 6.42
C LEU A 489 -9.63 26.66 6.10
N ILE A 490 -9.25 27.44 7.12
CA ILE A 490 -8.81 28.83 7.00
C ILE A 490 -7.37 28.97 7.53
N SER A 491 -6.54 29.68 6.77
CA SER A 491 -5.17 30.04 7.15
C SER A 491 -5.14 31.24 8.10
N THR A 492 -4.01 31.45 8.78
CA THR A 492 -3.79 32.58 9.70
C THR A 492 -3.98 33.97 9.08
N ASN A 493 -3.96 34.09 7.75
CA ASN A 493 -4.20 35.35 7.02
C ASN A 493 -5.66 35.47 6.55
N GLY A 494 -6.58 34.65 7.05
CA GLY A 494 -8.00 34.67 6.69
C GLY A 494 -8.31 34.15 5.29
N ARG A 495 -7.35 33.46 4.64
CA ARG A 495 -7.53 32.86 3.31
C ARG A 495 -7.88 31.38 3.40
N THR A 496 -8.57 30.87 2.40
CA THR A 496 -8.84 29.44 2.18
C THR A 496 -7.56 28.61 2.24
N GLY A 497 -7.64 27.40 2.81
CA GLY A 497 -6.52 26.47 2.93
C GLY A 497 -5.72 26.65 4.21
N GLY A 498 -6.24 26.13 5.31
CA GLY A 498 -5.59 26.09 6.62
C GLY A 498 -4.65 24.88 6.77
N THR A 499 -4.75 24.15 7.88
CA THR A 499 -3.94 22.94 8.12
C THR A 499 -4.39 21.71 7.33
N GLY A 500 -5.52 21.80 6.61
CA GLY A 500 -6.07 20.74 5.75
C GLY A 500 -7.21 19.95 6.43
N PRO A 501 -8.22 19.49 5.67
CA PRO A 501 -9.38 18.80 6.23
C PRO A 501 -9.03 17.41 6.77
N SER A 502 -9.76 16.97 7.80
CA SER A 502 -9.54 15.68 8.48
C SER A 502 -10.85 14.92 8.65
N LEU A 503 -10.83 13.62 8.32
CA LEU A 503 -11.93 12.70 8.65
C LEU A 503 -11.79 12.09 10.05
N LYS A 504 -10.68 12.34 10.75
CA LYS A 504 -10.49 11.91 12.14
C LYS A 504 -11.33 12.76 13.08
N CYS A 505 -11.93 12.09 14.05
CA CYS A 505 -12.69 12.75 15.10
C CYS A 505 -11.93 12.72 16.43
N ASN A 506 -11.68 13.90 16.98
CA ASN A 506 -11.09 14.03 18.29
C ASN A 506 -11.90 13.26 19.36
N SER A 507 -11.21 12.69 20.35
CA SER A 507 -11.85 11.87 21.38
C SER A 507 -12.69 12.71 22.37
N GLY A 508 -13.54 12.04 23.15
CA GLY A 508 -14.33 12.68 24.21
C GLY A 508 -15.57 13.40 23.71
N LEU A 509 -15.67 14.70 23.98
CA LEU A 509 -16.90 15.50 23.83
C LEU A 509 -17.37 15.66 22.37
N SER A 510 -16.48 15.44 21.41
CA SER A 510 -16.77 15.58 19.97
C SER A 510 -17.53 14.39 19.37
N LYS A 511 -17.58 13.24 20.07
CA LYS A 511 -18.23 12.01 19.61
C LYS A 511 -19.67 11.94 20.12
N ILE A 512 -20.64 11.89 19.20
CA ILE A 512 -22.07 11.83 19.52
C ILE A 512 -22.68 10.58 18.91
N ASN A 513 -23.26 9.73 19.75
CA ASN A 513 -24.02 8.57 19.30
C ASN A 513 -25.42 9.01 18.88
N SER A 514 -25.77 8.77 17.62
CA SER A 514 -27.11 8.99 17.06
C SER A 514 -27.27 8.15 15.79
N LYS A 515 -28.50 7.74 15.47
CA LYS A 515 -28.80 7.04 14.20
C LYS A 515 -28.82 7.98 12.98
N VAL A 516 -28.88 9.28 13.22
CA VAL A 516 -28.93 10.33 12.20
C VAL A 516 -28.06 11.51 12.61
N GLY A 517 -27.43 12.16 11.64
CA GLY A 517 -26.63 13.35 11.88
C GLY A 517 -26.63 14.28 10.68
N LEU A 518 -25.57 15.08 10.58
CA LEU A 518 -25.30 16.00 9.48
C LEU A 518 -23.90 15.72 8.94
N ILE A 519 -23.63 16.19 7.72
CA ILE A 519 -22.29 16.16 7.13
C ILE A 519 -21.36 17.15 7.86
N THR A 520 -20.07 16.84 7.97
CA THR A 520 -19.09 17.74 8.58
C THR A 520 -18.51 18.73 7.56
N ALA A 521 -17.93 19.83 8.04
CA ALA A 521 -17.20 20.79 7.20
C ALA A 521 -16.02 20.13 6.46
N ASP A 522 -15.34 19.19 7.09
CA ASP A 522 -14.26 18.42 6.48
C ASP A 522 -14.77 17.50 5.35
N GLU A 523 -15.90 16.83 5.55
CA GLU A 523 -16.54 16.01 4.50
C GLU A 523 -17.01 16.88 3.32
N LEU A 524 -17.50 18.09 3.58
CA LEU A 524 -17.79 19.08 2.52
C LEU A 524 -16.53 19.46 1.75
N ALA A 525 -15.42 19.70 2.45
CA ALA A 525 -14.14 20.02 1.83
C ALA A 525 -13.61 18.88 0.94
N TYR A 526 -13.76 17.63 1.39
CA TYR A 526 -13.44 16.44 0.60
C TYR A 526 -14.36 16.28 -0.62
N ALA A 527 -15.66 16.57 -0.47
CA ALA A 527 -16.64 16.49 -1.56
C ALA A 527 -16.46 17.55 -2.67
N GLY A 528 -15.72 18.62 -2.40
CA GLY A 528 -15.38 19.64 -3.40
C GLY A 528 -15.42 21.08 -2.91
N TYR A 529 -15.87 21.37 -1.70
CA TYR A 529 -15.94 22.73 -1.19
C TYR A 529 -14.57 23.25 -0.70
N ALA A 530 -14.45 24.58 -0.63
CA ALA A 530 -13.32 25.25 -0.02
C ALA A 530 -13.82 26.56 0.60
N ALA A 531 -13.38 26.86 1.82
CA ALA A 531 -14.00 27.91 2.62
C ALA A 531 -13.86 29.30 1.96
N ALA A 532 -14.91 30.13 2.08
CA ALA A 532 -15.05 31.44 1.44
C ALA A 532 -15.00 31.42 -0.11
N LEU A 533 -15.16 30.24 -0.72
CA LEU A 533 -15.27 30.07 -2.17
C LEU A 533 -16.62 29.45 -2.51
N LYS A 534 -17.07 29.72 -3.73
CA LYS A 534 -18.30 29.18 -4.31
C LYS A 534 -18.02 27.92 -5.11
N ASN A 535 -18.82 26.88 -4.89
CA ASN A 535 -18.80 25.69 -5.72
C ASN A 535 -20.21 25.19 -6.02
N THR A 536 -20.61 25.25 -7.28
CA THR A 536 -21.89 24.72 -7.77
C THR A 536 -21.75 23.47 -8.63
N THR A 537 -20.54 22.94 -8.80
CA THR A 537 -20.26 21.78 -9.67
C THR A 537 -20.18 20.46 -8.89
N THR A 538 -20.02 20.52 -7.57
CA THR A 538 -20.03 19.33 -6.71
C THR A 538 -21.40 18.64 -6.72
N TYR A 539 -21.39 17.31 -6.70
CA TYR A 539 -22.60 16.48 -6.66
C TYR A 539 -23.54 16.80 -5.48
N LEU A 540 -23.01 17.38 -4.39
CA LEU A 540 -23.82 17.78 -3.25
C LEU A 540 -24.72 18.97 -3.57
N GLN A 541 -24.42 19.77 -4.58
CA GLN A 541 -25.13 20.99 -4.93
C GLN A 541 -26.26 20.78 -5.95
N GLU A 542 -26.49 19.54 -6.38
CA GLU A 542 -27.48 19.25 -7.43
C GLU A 542 -28.94 19.47 -6.98
N ASN A 543 -29.26 19.22 -5.71
CA ASN A 543 -30.65 19.25 -5.19
C ASN A 543 -30.84 20.08 -3.91
N ALA A 544 -29.87 20.95 -3.62
CA ALA A 544 -29.83 21.84 -2.46
C ALA A 544 -29.50 23.28 -2.90
N THR A 545 -30.26 23.81 -3.86
CA THR A 545 -29.88 24.97 -4.69
C THR A 545 -30.53 26.30 -4.31
N ASP A 546 -31.36 26.37 -3.26
CA ASP A 546 -31.99 27.63 -2.82
C ASP A 546 -31.70 27.99 -1.37
N THR A 547 -31.74 27.00 -0.48
CA THR A 547 -31.77 27.18 0.97
C THR A 547 -30.39 26.90 1.54
N ASP A 548 -29.87 27.82 2.33
CA ASP A 548 -28.64 27.63 3.09
C ASP A 548 -28.79 26.45 4.05
N TRP A 549 -27.81 25.56 4.09
CA TRP A 549 -27.93 24.32 4.85
C TRP A 549 -26.71 24.06 5.73
N LEU A 550 -27.00 23.48 6.89
CA LEU A 550 -26.11 23.48 8.05
C LEU A 550 -25.28 22.21 8.08
N SER A 551 -23.99 22.36 8.37
CA SER A 551 -23.12 21.23 8.69
C SER A 551 -23.13 20.92 10.19
N LEU A 552 -22.54 19.79 10.56
CA LEU A 552 -22.32 19.40 11.95
C LEU A 552 -21.20 20.19 12.64
N SER A 553 -20.37 20.91 11.90
CA SER A 553 -19.08 21.42 12.40
C SER A 553 -19.22 22.82 13.01
N PRO A 554 -18.81 23.01 14.28
CA PRO A 554 -18.58 24.33 14.86
C PRO A 554 -17.60 25.13 14.02
N SER A 555 -17.83 26.43 13.88
CA SER A 555 -16.90 27.32 13.19
C SER A 555 -16.21 28.29 14.15
N VAL A 556 -17.00 29.19 14.75
CA VAL A 556 -16.47 30.24 15.62
C VAL A 556 -17.54 30.70 16.59
N PHE A 557 -17.11 31.17 17.76
CA PHE A 557 -17.88 32.05 18.62
C PHE A 557 -17.23 33.44 18.60
N PHE A 558 -17.97 34.46 18.17
CA PHE A 558 -17.45 35.83 18.08
C PHE A 558 -18.55 36.86 18.37
N SER A 559 -18.15 38.01 18.93
CA SER A 559 -19.01 39.09 19.41
C SER A 559 -19.98 38.61 20.50
N VAL A 560 -21.11 38.04 20.09
CA VAL A 560 -22.12 37.40 20.95
C VAL A 560 -22.82 36.23 20.24
N TYR A 561 -22.25 35.71 19.15
CA TYR A 561 -22.91 34.72 18.31
C TYR A 561 -22.05 33.46 18.16
N ALA A 562 -22.69 32.32 18.35
CA ALA A 562 -22.21 31.01 17.95
C ALA A 562 -22.48 30.77 16.46
N PHE A 563 -21.49 30.21 15.76
CA PHE A 563 -21.57 29.87 14.34
C PHE A 563 -21.15 28.43 14.07
N VAL A 564 -21.83 27.82 13.11
CA VAL A 564 -21.45 26.54 12.48
C VAL A 564 -21.08 26.78 11.03
N TRP A 565 -20.41 25.82 10.42
CA TRP A 565 -20.17 25.83 8.97
C TRP A 565 -21.45 25.48 8.21
N SER A 566 -21.63 26.09 7.04
CA SER A 566 -22.79 25.90 6.16
C SER A 566 -22.41 26.04 4.70
N VAL A 567 -23.31 25.59 3.83
CA VAL A 567 -23.25 25.90 2.40
C VAL A 567 -24.46 26.75 2.03
N ASN A 568 -24.21 27.85 1.32
CA ASN A 568 -25.26 28.68 0.76
C ASN A 568 -25.92 27.95 -0.42
N GLY A 569 -27.24 27.74 -0.36
CA GLY A 569 -27.94 26.95 -1.37
C GLY A 569 -27.89 27.59 -2.76
N GLY A 570 -28.08 28.91 -2.86
CA GLY A 570 -28.09 29.59 -4.16
C GLY A 570 -26.75 29.58 -4.88
N SER A 571 -25.68 29.87 -4.16
CA SER A 571 -24.36 30.16 -4.74
C SER A 571 -23.29 29.12 -4.47
N GLY A 572 -23.57 28.12 -3.63
CA GLY A 572 -22.61 27.11 -3.20
C GLY A 572 -21.45 27.68 -2.38
N ASP A 573 -21.63 28.86 -1.77
CA ASP A 573 -20.62 29.49 -0.91
C ASP A 573 -20.47 28.71 0.40
N PHE A 574 -19.24 28.39 0.77
CA PHE A 574 -18.94 27.58 1.95
C PHE A 574 -18.41 28.45 3.10
N GLY A 575 -19.23 28.69 4.13
CA GLY A 575 -18.95 29.73 5.11
C GLY A 575 -19.68 29.57 6.46
N ASN A 576 -19.65 30.64 7.23
CA ASN A 576 -20.23 30.71 8.58
C ASN A 576 -21.75 30.92 8.53
N TYR A 577 -22.46 30.25 9.43
CA TYR A 577 -23.90 30.44 9.62
C TYR A 577 -24.24 30.50 11.10
N SER A 578 -25.08 31.48 11.47
CA SER A 578 -25.44 31.67 12.85
C SER A 578 -26.37 30.57 13.33
N VAL A 579 -26.09 29.99 14.50
CA VAL A 579 -26.84 28.82 15.00
C VAL A 579 -28.33 29.09 15.20
N ASN A 580 -28.72 30.34 15.41
CA ASN A 580 -30.10 30.77 15.66
C ASN A 580 -30.87 31.20 14.40
N SER A 581 -30.28 31.05 13.22
CA SER A 581 -30.90 31.34 11.92
C SER A 581 -31.45 30.07 11.30
N ASP A 582 -32.51 30.16 10.50
CA ASP A 582 -33.18 29.00 9.91
C ASP A 582 -32.44 28.50 8.66
N GLY A 583 -31.84 27.31 8.74
CA GLY A 583 -31.20 26.64 7.62
C GLY A 583 -31.86 25.30 7.27
N GLY A 584 -31.67 24.82 6.03
CA GLY A 584 -32.16 23.54 5.55
C GLY A 584 -31.60 22.37 6.36
N VAL A 585 -32.48 21.47 6.81
CA VAL A 585 -32.12 20.26 7.53
C VAL A 585 -31.80 19.18 6.51
N ARG A 586 -30.50 18.90 6.29
CA ARG A 586 -30.03 17.89 5.33
C ARG A 586 -29.44 16.68 6.06
N PRO A 587 -30.23 15.61 6.33
CA PRO A 587 -29.78 14.48 7.13
C PRO A 587 -28.66 13.70 6.46
N ALA A 588 -27.82 13.11 7.31
CA ALA A 588 -26.91 12.04 6.96
C ALA A 588 -27.17 10.80 7.82
N ILE A 589 -26.95 9.62 7.24
CA ILE A 589 -27.00 8.31 7.91
C ILE A 589 -25.81 7.47 7.42
N SER A 590 -25.50 6.35 8.09
CA SER A 590 -24.57 5.37 7.54
C SER A 590 -25.23 4.01 7.45
N LEU A 591 -25.04 3.33 6.33
CA LEU A 591 -25.47 1.94 6.16
C LEU A 591 -24.41 0.99 6.71
N ILE A 592 -24.83 -0.16 7.21
CA ILE A 592 -23.91 -1.20 7.71
C ILE A 592 -23.08 -1.80 6.56
N ILE A 593 -21.90 -2.32 6.90
CA ILE A 593 -20.95 -2.92 5.95
C ILE A 593 -21.55 -4.07 5.12
N SER A 594 -22.47 -4.85 5.71
CA SER A 594 -23.11 -6.00 5.08
C SER A 594 -24.35 -5.66 4.25
N THR A 595 -24.57 -4.37 3.94
CA THR A 595 -25.74 -3.94 3.18
C THR A 595 -25.77 -4.59 1.79
N THR A 596 -26.88 -5.25 1.48
CA THR A 596 -27.15 -5.86 0.17
C THR A 596 -27.99 -4.94 -0.68
N ILE A 597 -27.81 -5.05 -2.00
CA ILE A 597 -28.60 -4.33 -2.99
C ILE A 597 -29.30 -5.32 -3.91
N SER A 598 -30.45 -4.92 -4.47
CA SER A 598 -31.15 -5.68 -5.50
C SER A 598 -30.66 -5.37 -6.92
N GLY A 599 -29.91 -4.28 -7.10
CA GLY A 599 -29.33 -3.87 -8.38
C GLY A 599 -28.94 -2.39 -8.40
N GLY A 600 -28.62 -1.90 -9.60
CA GLY A 600 -28.25 -0.52 -9.87
C GLY A 600 -26.77 -0.33 -10.20
N THR A 601 -26.48 0.65 -11.07
CA THR A 601 -25.12 1.14 -11.36
C THR A 601 -24.75 2.38 -10.55
N GLY A 602 -25.69 2.88 -9.74
CA GLY A 602 -25.50 4.06 -8.90
C GLY A 602 -25.70 5.37 -9.64
N THR A 603 -26.27 5.36 -10.85
CA THR A 603 -26.65 6.56 -11.61
C THR A 603 -28.00 7.11 -11.16
N SER A 604 -28.39 8.32 -11.57
CA SER A 604 -29.72 8.88 -11.25
C SER A 604 -30.86 8.03 -11.82
N GLU A 605 -30.67 7.49 -13.02
CA GLU A 605 -31.65 6.65 -13.72
C GLU A 605 -31.67 5.21 -13.18
N ASP A 606 -30.51 4.73 -12.70
CA ASP A 606 -30.32 3.38 -12.18
C ASP A 606 -29.56 3.39 -10.84
N PRO A 607 -30.17 3.92 -9.75
CA PRO A 607 -29.52 4.07 -8.46
C PRO A 607 -29.32 2.70 -7.80
N TYR A 608 -28.34 2.59 -6.91
CA TYR A 608 -28.21 1.39 -6.08
C TYR A 608 -29.46 1.22 -5.19
N VAL A 609 -30.16 0.09 -5.30
CA VAL A 609 -31.40 -0.15 -4.56
C VAL A 609 -31.13 -1.05 -3.35
N VAL A 610 -31.14 -0.46 -2.16
CA VAL A 610 -30.90 -1.16 -0.89
C VAL A 610 -32.15 -1.97 -0.47
N ASN A 611 -31.94 -3.20 -0.02
CA ASN A 611 -32.98 -4.12 0.43
C ASN A 611 -33.55 -3.81 1.81
#